data_AF-B2HHB7-F1
#
_entry.id   AF-B2HHB7-F1
#
_cell.length_a   1.000
_cell.length_b   1.000
_cell.length_c   1.000
_cell.angle_alpha   90.00
_cell.angle_beta   90.00
_cell.angle_gamma   90.00
#
_symmetry.space_group_name_H-M   'P 1'
#
loop_
_entity.id
_entity.type
_entity.pdbx_description
1 polymer ?
#
loop_
_entity_poly.entity_id
_entity_poly.type
_entity_poly.pdbx_seq_one_letter_code
_entity_poly.pdbx_strand_id
1 'polypeptide(L)' 'MTADRLLAEGMDTAAVCRELGISQATYHRWRNQFGGLKADDAKRLKKLERENAKLKRLLADAELEKIALKEIGKGNF' A
#
# COMPACT_ATOMS: atom_id res chain seq x y z
N MET A 1 -13.05 6.58 -4.74
CA MET A 1 -14.42 6.53 -5.29
C MET A 1 -15.33 7.23 -4.30
N THR A 2 -16.14 8.16 -4.76
CA THR A 2 -17.04 9.00 -3.96
C THR A 2 -17.97 8.18 -3.07
N ALA A 3 -18.42 7.01 -3.54
CA ALA A 3 -19.25 6.08 -2.76
C ALA A 3 -18.57 5.56 -1.47
N ASP A 4 -17.30 5.13 -1.54
CA ASP A 4 -16.58 4.59 -0.37
C ASP A 4 -16.34 5.68 0.70
N ARG A 5 -16.22 6.94 0.27
CA ARG A 5 -16.06 8.09 1.18
C ARG A 5 -17.36 8.37 1.94
N LEU A 6 -18.49 8.45 1.24
CA LEU A 6 -19.79 8.71 1.86
C LEU A 6 -20.20 7.58 2.82
N LEU A 7 -19.83 6.34 2.51
CA LEU A 7 -20.03 5.21 3.42
C LEU A 7 -19.12 5.30 4.66
N ALA A 8 -17.87 5.76 4.52
CA ALA A 8 -16.98 5.99 5.65
C ALA A 8 -17.44 7.15 6.56
N GLU A 9 -18.16 8.11 6.00
CA GLU A 9 -18.85 9.20 6.72
C GLU A 9 -20.15 8.71 7.42
N GLY A 10 -20.50 7.42 7.30
CA GLY A 10 -21.61 6.79 8.02
C GLY A 10 -22.95 6.81 7.30
N MET A 11 -23.00 7.25 6.03
CA MET A 11 -24.25 7.21 5.25
C MET A 11 -24.65 5.77 4.93
N ASP A 12 -25.96 5.50 4.92
CA ASP A 12 -26.47 4.20 4.46
C ASP A 12 -26.28 4.04 2.93
N THR A 13 -26.07 2.79 2.50
CA THR A 13 -25.92 2.41 1.10
C THR A 13 -27.05 2.90 0.20
N ALA A 14 -28.30 2.93 0.68
CA ALA A 14 -29.43 3.44 -0.08
C ALA A 14 -29.36 4.96 -0.27
N ALA A 15 -28.88 5.69 0.73
CA ALA A 15 -28.66 7.13 0.65
C ALA A 15 -27.54 7.45 -0.34
N VAL A 16 -26.43 6.71 -0.27
CA VAL A 16 -25.30 6.85 -1.21
C VAL A 16 -25.72 6.55 -2.65
N CYS A 17 -26.53 5.52 -2.87
CA CYS A 17 -27.05 5.20 -4.21
C CYS A 17 -27.94 6.32 -4.77
N ARG A 18 -28.80 6.91 -3.92
CA ARG A 18 -29.63 8.07 -4.30
C ARG A 18 -28.78 9.30 -4.65
N GLU A 19 -27.81 9.63 -3.80
CA GLU A 19 -26.89 10.76 -4.02
C GLU A 19 -26.10 10.63 -5.33
N LEU A 20 -25.66 9.40 -5.63
CA LEU A 20 -24.90 9.10 -6.83
C LEU A 20 -25.78 8.85 -8.07
N GLY A 21 -27.11 8.89 -7.94
CA GLY A 21 -28.05 8.66 -9.05
C GLY A 21 -27.98 7.25 -9.63
N ILE A 22 -27.61 6.24 -8.82
CA ILE A 22 -27.47 4.84 -9.26
C ILE A 22 -28.37 3.91 -8.46
N SER A 23 -28.71 2.75 -9.04
CA SER A 23 -29.39 1.69 -8.29
C SER A 23 -28.44 0.97 -7.35
N GLN A 24 -28.97 0.40 -6.25
CA GLN A 24 -28.18 -0.45 -5.35
C GLN A 24 -27.58 -1.67 -6.08
N ALA A 25 -28.31 -2.24 -7.05
CA ALA A 25 -27.82 -3.35 -7.87
C ALA A 25 -26.58 -2.95 -8.69
N THR A 26 -26.57 -1.75 -9.27
CA THR A 26 -25.41 -1.19 -9.97
C THR A 26 -24.23 -0.99 -9.02
N TYR A 27 -24.49 -0.44 -7.83
CA TYR A 27 -23.48 -0.24 -6.79
C TYR A 27 -22.81 -1.56 -6.39
N HIS A 28 -23.59 -2.60 -6.08
CA HIS A 28 -23.05 -3.91 -5.72
C HIS A 28 -22.24 -4.55 -6.84
N ARG A 29 -22.70 -4.44 -8.10
CA ARG A 29 -21.94 -4.93 -9.26
C ARG A 29 -20.58 -4.25 -9.38
N TRP A 30 -20.53 -2.93 -9.26
CA TRP A 30 -19.28 -2.17 -9.31
C TRP A 30 -18.38 -2.44 -8.11
N ARG A 31 -18.95 -2.66 -6.92
CA ARG A 31 -18.15 -3.06 -5.75
C ARG A 31 -17.55 -4.45 -5.90
N ASN A 32 -18.25 -5.38 -6.53
CA ASN A 32 -17.70 -6.70 -6.82
C ASN A 32 -16.59 -6.62 -7.88
N GLN A 33 -16.79 -5.81 -8.93
CA GLN A 33 -15.83 -5.71 -10.03
C GLN A 33 -14.59 -4.88 -9.68
N PHE A 34 -14.74 -3.78 -8.93
CA PHE A 34 -13.68 -2.79 -8.70
C PHE A 34 -13.31 -2.61 -7.22
N GLY A 35 -14.09 -3.17 -6.29
CA GLY A 35 -13.80 -3.08 -4.86
C GLY A 35 -12.61 -3.95 -4.43
N GLY A 36 -12.43 -5.11 -5.06
CA GLY A 36 -11.30 -6.01 -4.80
C GLY A 36 -9.95 -5.44 -5.26
N LEU A 37 -9.94 -4.75 -6.40
CA LEU A 37 -8.74 -4.14 -6.99
C LEU A 37 -7.98 -3.25 -5.99
N LYS A 38 -8.70 -2.43 -5.22
CA LYS A 38 -8.10 -1.54 -4.21
C LYS A 38 -7.51 -2.30 -3.02
N ALA A 39 -8.15 -3.39 -2.60
CA ALA A 39 -7.66 -4.20 -1.50
C ALA A 39 -6.36 -4.93 -1.89
N ASP A 40 -6.30 -5.44 -3.13
CA ASP A 40 -5.11 -6.07 -3.68
C ASP A 40 -3.96 -5.07 -3.87
N ASP A 41 -4.25 -3.86 -4.37
CA ASP A 41 -3.26 -2.79 -4.48
C ASP A 41 -2.71 -2.38 -3.11
N ALA A 42 -3.58 -2.22 -2.10
CA ALA A 42 -3.16 -1.92 -0.73
C ALA A 42 -2.32 -3.05 -0.11
N LYS A 43 -2.65 -4.31 -0.41
CA LYS A 43 -1.87 -5.48 0.03
C LYS A 43 -0.50 -5.51 -0.64
N ARG A 44 -0.44 -5.22 -1.95
CA ARG A 44 0.81 -5.12 -2.72
C ARG A 44 1.68 -3.99 -2.21
N LEU A 45 1.09 -2.82 -1.93
CA LEU A 45 1.80 -1.68 -1.36
C LEU A 45 2.46 -2.04 -0.03
N LYS A 46 1.69 -2.62 0.92
CA LYS A 46 2.24 -3.08 2.22
C LYS A 46 3.37 -4.10 2.06
N LYS A 47 3.27 -5.00 1.07
CA LYS A 47 4.35 -5.96 0.76
C LYS A 47 5.61 -5.24 0.29
N LEU A 48 5.47 -4.32 -0.67
CA LEU A 48 6.59 -3.55 -1.21
C LEU A 48 7.23 -2.66 -0.16
N GLU A 49 6.46 -2.04 0.73
CA GLU A 49 6.98 -1.24 1.85
C GLU A 49 7.85 -2.08 2.78
N ARG A 50 7.41 -3.30 3.14
CA ARG A 50 8.19 -4.23 3.97
C ARG A 50 9.47 -4.68 3.28
N GLU A 51 9.38 -5.02 2.00
CA GLU A 51 10.54 -5.41 1.20
C GLU A 51 11.56 -4.26 1.10
N ASN A 52 11.09 -3.03 0.84
CA ASN A 52 11.93 -1.84 0.77
C ASN A 52 12.64 -1.57 2.10
N ALA A 53 11.92 -1.68 3.23
CA ALA A 53 12.50 -1.51 4.56
C ALA A 53 13.59 -2.57 4.84
N LYS A 54 13.33 -3.84 4.48
CA LYS A 54 14.31 -4.92 4.61
C LYS A 54 15.55 -4.66 3.76
N LEU A 55 15.36 -4.28 2.49
CA LEU A 55 16.47 -4.00 1.56
C LEU A 55 17.32 -2.83 2.03
N LYS A 56 16.71 -1.75 2.53
CA LYS A 56 17.43 -0.60 3.10
C LYS A 56 18.31 -0.99 4.29
N ARG A 57 17.79 -1.84 5.19
CA ARG A 57 18.56 -2.35 6.33
C ARG A 57 19.77 -3.17 5.85
N LEU A 58 19.54 -4.14 4.96
CA LEU A 58 20.62 -4.97 4.43
C LEU A 58 21.69 -4.15 3.70
N LEU A 59 21.28 -3.13 2.96
CA LEU A 59 22.21 -2.23 2.29
C LEU A 59 23.06 -1.42 3.30
N ALA A 60 22.44 -0.91 4.36
CA ALA A 60 23.16 -0.20 5.41
C ALA A 60 24.19 -1.11 6.10
N ASP A 61 23.79 -2.34 6.46
CA ASP A 61 24.68 -3.33 7.08
C ASP A 61 25.87 -3.65 6.14
N ALA A 62 25.62 -3.88 4.85
CA ALA A 62 26.65 -4.18 3.87
C ALA A 62 27.62 -3.00 3.62
N GLU A 63 27.12 -1.76 3.58
CA GLU A 63 28.00 -0.59 3.45
C GLU A 63 28.85 -0.36 4.71
N LEU A 64 28.33 -0.65 5.90
CA LEU A 64 29.12 -0.62 7.15
C LEU A 64 30.25 -1.66 7.14
N GLU A 65 29.96 -2.90 6.75
CA GLU A 65 30.99 -3.95 6.62
C GLU A 65 32.07 -3.56 5.61
N LYS A 66 31.66 -3.02 4.46
CA LYS A 66 32.57 -2.54 3.41
C LYS A 66 33.46 -1.40 3.90
N ILE A 67 32.94 -0.48 4.72
CA ILE A 67 33.75 0.58 5.34
C ILE A 67 34.76 -0.04 6.30
N ALA A 68 34.34 -0.94 7.19
CA ALA A 68 35.22 -1.59 8.15
C ALA A 68 36.36 -2.35 7.46
N LEU A 69 36.06 -3.11 6.41
CA LEU A 69 37.07 -3.83 5.62
C LEU A 69 38.06 -2.90 4.93
N LYS A 70 37.60 -1.75 4.41
CA LYS A 70 38.49 -0.75 3.81
C LYS A 70 39.45 -0.13 4.82
N GLU A 71 38.98 0.17 6.02
CA GLU A 71 39.83 0.74 7.07
C GLU A 71 40.89 -0.27 7.56
N ILE A 72 40.53 -1.55 7.71
CA ILE A 72 41.50 -2.62 8.02
C ILE A 72 42.54 -2.73 6.91
N GLY A 73 42.13 -2.68 5.64
CA GLY A 73 43.04 -2.77 4.49
C GLY A 73 44.01 -1.60 4.35
N LYS A 74 43.70 -0.43 4.91
CA LYS A 74 44.60 0.73 4.94
C LYS A 74 45.62 0.70 6.08
N GLY A 75 45.39 -0.14 7.10
CA GLY A 75 46.16 -0.12 8.36
C GLY A 75 47.45 -0.96 8.40
N ASN A 76 48.04 -1.36 7.27
CA ASN A 76 49.22 -2.25 7.23
C ASN A 76 50.34 -1.80 6.27
N PHE A 77 50.69 -0.52 6.29
CA PHE A 77 51.95 -0.01 5.71
C PHE A 77 52.56 1.06 6.60
#